data_AF-A0A9E6CKF4-F1
#
_entry.id   AF-A0A9E6CKF4-F1
#
_cell.length_a   1.000
_cell.length_b   1.000
_cell.length_c   1.000
_cell.angle_alpha   90.00
_cell.angle_beta   90.00
_cell.angle_gamma   90.00
#
_symmetry.space_group_name_H-M   'P 1'
#
loop_
_entity.id
_entity.type
_entity.pdbx_description
1 polymer ?
#
loop_
_entity_poly.entity_id
_entity_poly.type
_entity_poly.pdbx_seq_one_letter_code
_entity_poly.pdbx_strand_id
1 'polypeptide(L)'
;MKQKFMLSAIMILAVLLSGQSVYAAEVDAVNGIDAEPFENTGPVWGLYEFVENASVTVTDIVVSCDGENATATLNLSADNAKRYLLSRDSALSAASWELLTDGSVSVDWTFDVASGTAEIFYMFDSVHDNATRLKSMNIDLGDLEFCNDAEVEETPSFVMKKSPYNGEFEIVTPVEEDDLIVGENFDTVYLLDDGVRRPFMNEPIYYTWYNFQSDVKTVTDATLGDIPLGAPMLPKPRGKMVKVTSSPTVYFILENGGDGQLLPLKDEEHAQKVGGSLWMDNVIDIDETLFVRFERA
;
A
#
# COMPACT_ATOMS: atom_id res chain seq x y z
N MET A 1 3.65 32.11 -43.56
CA MET A 1 2.27 31.63 -43.40
C MET A 1 2.11 30.36 -44.24
N LYS A 2 1.78 29.23 -43.60
CA LYS A 2 1.22 27.96 -44.15
C LYS A 2 2.09 27.06 -45.07
N GLN A 3 2.64 26.02 -44.44
CA GLN A 3 2.41 24.57 -44.65
C GLN A 3 2.03 24.01 -46.05
N LYS A 4 2.79 23.00 -46.51
CA LYS A 4 2.41 21.86 -47.40
C LYS A 4 3.53 20.80 -47.35
N PHE A 5 3.47 19.77 -46.48
CA PHE A 5 2.97 18.40 -46.68
C PHE A 5 3.39 17.63 -47.96
N MET A 6 4.28 16.65 -47.72
CA MET A 6 4.37 15.25 -48.19
C MET A 6 4.40 14.86 -49.68
N LEU A 7 5.40 14.02 -50.04
CA LEU A 7 5.33 12.58 -50.46
C LEU A 7 6.75 12.17 -50.93
N SER A 8 7.29 10.94 -50.91
CA SER A 8 7.12 9.64 -50.22
C SER A 8 8.11 8.66 -50.89
N ALA A 9 8.86 7.84 -50.12
CA ALA A 9 9.41 6.48 -50.42
C ALA A 9 10.57 6.17 -49.41
N ILE A 10 10.44 5.33 -48.37
CA ILE A 10 10.47 3.83 -48.32
C ILE A 10 11.84 3.32 -48.86
N MET A 11 12.78 2.64 -48.17
CA MET A 11 12.78 1.60 -47.11
C MET A 11 14.25 1.26 -46.66
N ILE A 12 14.43 0.66 -45.46
CA ILE A 12 15.46 -0.38 -45.06
C ILE A 12 16.94 0.10 -44.92
N LEU A 13 17.81 -0.32 -44.00
CA LEU A 13 17.86 -1.03 -42.70
C LEU A 13 19.36 -1.09 -42.31
N ALA A 14 19.69 -0.75 -41.05
CA ALA A 14 20.89 -1.12 -40.26
C ALA A 14 22.33 -0.97 -40.81
N VAL A 15 23.21 -0.33 -40.01
CA VAL A 15 24.27 -0.95 -39.19
C VAL A 15 25.29 0.12 -38.79
N LEU A 16 25.63 0.10 -37.49
CA LEU A 16 26.66 0.86 -36.81
C LEU A 16 28.04 0.75 -37.48
N LEU A 17 28.78 1.88 -37.57
CA LEU A 17 30.20 1.97 -37.20
C LEU A 17 30.76 3.39 -37.33
N SER A 18 31.56 3.74 -36.33
CA SER A 18 32.70 4.68 -36.33
C SER A 18 32.45 6.16 -36.65
N GLY A 19 32.42 6.98 -35.60
CA GLY A 19 32.97 8.33 -35.65
C GLY A 19 34.49 8.28 -35.49
N GLN A 20 35.21 8.31 -36.61
CA GLN A 20 36.66 8.52 -36.65
C GLN A 20 37.03 9.91 -36.11
N SER A 21 38.13 9.98 -35.37
CA SER A 21 39.01 11.16 -35.37
C SER A 21 40.26 10.83 -36.17
N VAL A 22 40.43 11.63 -37.21
CA VAL A 22 41.42 11.58 -38.29
C VAL A 22 42.80 12.00 -37.78
N TYR A 23 43.85 11.25 -38.13
CA TYR A 23 45.18 11.81 -38.40
C TYR A 23 45.74 11.13 -39.65
N ALA A 24 45.93 11.92 -40.70
CA ALA A 24 46.49 11.51 -41.97
C ALA A 24 48.01 11.66 -41.98
N ALA A 25 48.70 10.69 -42.58
CA ALA A 25 49.94 10.95 -43.31
C ALA A 25 50.04 9.93 -44.45
N GLU A 26 50.03 10.50 -45.64
CA GLU A 26 50.07 9.90 -46.98
C GLU A 26 51.52 9.54 -47.33
N VAL A 27 51.77 8.32 -47.81
CA VAL A 27 52.96 8.01 -48.62
C VAL A 27 52.57 7.01 -49.71
N ASP A 28 52.70 7.49 -50.94
CA ASP A 28 52.54 6.78 -52.21
C ASP A 28 53.38 5.50 -52.32
N ALA A 29 52.82 4.56 -53.09
CA ALA A 29 53.41 3.30 -53.47
C ALA A 29 54.78 3.45 -54.16
N VAL A 30 55.77 2.68 -53.71
CA VAL A 30 56.96 2.33 -54.49
C VAL A 30 57.18 0.82 -54.43
N ASN A 31 57.00 0.20 -55.60
CA ASN A 31 57.63 -1.01 -56.13
C ASN A 31 58.26 -2.04 -55.17
N GLY A 32 57.67 -3.24 -55.20
CA GLY A 32 58.38 -4.50 -55.38
C GLY A 32 59.67 -4.70 -54.56
N ILE A 33 59.51 -5.12 -53.31
CA ILE A 33 60.53 -5.86 -52.59
C ILE A 33 59.81 -6.99 -51.87
N ASP A 34 60.12 -8.23 -52.25
CA ASP A 34 59.81 -9.42 -51.46
C ASP A 34 60.51 -9.27 -50.10
N ALA A 35 59.77 -8.78 -49.11
CA ALA A 35 60.20 -8.72 -47.73
C ALA A 35 59.51 -9.85 -46.97
N GLU A 36 60.29 -10.90 -46.71
CA GLU A 36 60.08 -11.88 -45.64
C GLU A 36 59.42 -11.20 -44.41
N PRO A 37 58.46 -11.84 -43.72
CA PRO A 37 57.78 -11.23 -42.59
C PRO A 37 58.81 -10.88 -41.51
N PHE A 38 59.08 -9.59 -41.36
CA PHE A 38 59.78 -9.07 -40.19
C PHE A 38 58.96 -9.48 -38.97
N GLU A 39 59.50 -10.40 -38.16
CA GLU A 39 59.00 -10.61 -36.81
C GLU A 39 59.19 -9.31 -36.04
N ASN A 40 58.09 -8.56 -35.95
CA ASN A 40 58.00 -7.37 -35.14
C ASN A 40 58.10 -7.77 -33.67
N THR A 41 59.33 -7.84 -33.17
CA THR A 41 59.69 -8.01 -31.76
C THR A 41 59.75 -6.66 -31.04
N GLY A 42 59.06 -5.64 -31.57
CA GLY A 42 58.78 -4.43 -30.79
C GLY A 42 57.86 -4.77 -29.61
N PRO A 43 57.99 -4.08 -28.46
CA PRO A 43 57.05 -4.25 -27.37
C PRO A 43 55.64 -3.93 -27.89
N VAL A 44 54.74 -4.90 -27.76
CA VAL A 44 53.30 -4.65 -27.88
C VAL A 44 53.01 -3.59 -26.82
N TRP A 45 52.73 -2.35 -27.26
CA TRP A 45 52.13 -1.36 -26.39
C TRP A 45 50.80 -1.96 -25.95
N GLY A 46 50.82 -2.61 -24.79
CA GLY A 46 49.59 -3.09 -24.16
C GLY A 46 48.64 -1.91 -24.12
N LEU A 47 47.42 -2.12 -24.62
CA LEU A 47 46.33 -1.19 -24.39
C LEU A 47 46.24 -1.07 -22.86
N TYR A 48 46.74 0.02 -22.30
CA TYR A 48 46.51 0.33 -20.91
C TYR A 48 45.01 0.54 -20.80
N GLU A 49 44.30 -0.48 -20.31
CA GLU A 49 42.87 -0.39 -20.06
C GLU A 49 42.70 0.61 -18.91
N PHE A 50 42.36 1.85 -19.28
CA PHE A 50 41.98 2.90 -18.35
C PHE A 50 40.61 2.55 -17.76
N VAL A 51 40.38 3.00 -16.53
CA VAL A 51 39.05 2.90 -15.92
C VAL A 51 38.08 3.82 -16.69
N GLU A 52 36.96 3.26 -17.13
CA GLU A 52 35.90 3.97 -17.84
C GLU A 52 34.55 3.82 -17.10
N ASN A 53 33.61 4.72 -17.40
CA ASN A 53 32.23 4.68 -16.87
C ASN A 53 32.09 4.55 -15.34
N ALA A 54 33.13 4.93 -14.58
CA ALA A 54 33.14 4.85 -13.13
C ALA A 54 32.06 5.72 -12.48
N SER A 55 31.16 5.07 -11.76
CA SER A 55 30.01 5.66 -11.08
C SER A 55 29.79 5.03 -9.69
N VAL A 56 29.18 5.82 -8.82
CA VAL A 56 28.67 5.38 -7.52
C VAL A 56 27.23 5.84 -7.44
N THR A 57 26.32 4.94 -7.09
CA THR A 57 24.92 5.25 -6.82
C THR A 57 24.56 4.78 -5.43
N VAL A 58 23.54 5.39 -4.83
CA VAL A 58 23.07 5.05 -3.50
C VAL A 58 21.71 4.40 -3.63
N THR A 59 21.53 3.23 -3.02
CA THR A 59 20.23 2.58 -2.80
C THR A 59 20.05 2.39 -1.30
N ASP A 60 18.80 2.35 -0.85
CA ASP A 60 18.43 1.98 0.53
C ASP A 60 19.20 2.75 1.62
N ILE A 61 18.71 3.94 1.99
CA ILE A 61 19.22 4.71 3.12
C ILE A 61 18.36 4.37 4.34
N VAL A 62 19.02 3.91 5.40
CA VAL A 62 18.40 3.59 6.69
C VAL A 62 19.04 4.47 7.76
N VAL A 63 18.24 5.31 8.41
CA VAL A 63 18.69 6.14 9.52
C VAL A 63 18.52 5.37 10.84
N SER A 64 19.55 5.34 11.68
CA SER A 64 19.45 4.70 13.00
C SER A 64 18.61 5.56 13.95
N CYS A 65 17.71 4.90 14.69
CA CYS A 65 16.80 5.56 15.63
C CYS A 65 17.48 6.07 16.90
N ASP A 66 18.76 5.75 17.12
CA ASP A 66 19.59 6.38 18.15
C ASP A 66 19.96 7.83 17.79
N GLY A 67 19.74 8.25 16.54
CA GLY A 67 20.10 9.57 16.03
C GLY A 67 21.61 9.77 15.90
N GLU A 68 22.41 8.72 16.00
CA GLU A 68 23.87 8.80 15.98
C GLU A 68 24.47 8.47 14.60
N ASN A 69 23.82 7.62 13.81
CA ASN A 69 24.33 7.17 12.53
C ASN A 69 23.23 6.91 11.48
N ALA A 70 23.63 6.84 10.21
CA ALA A 70 22.82 6.35 9.11
C ALA A 70 23.62 5.32 8.33
N THR A 71 22.97 4.33 7.71
CA THR A 71 23.61 3.35 6.84
C THR A 71 22.98 3.45 5.45
N ALA A 72 23.80 3.45 4.40
CA ALA A 72 23.32 3.43 3.02
C ALA A 72 24.03 2.36 2.21
N THR A 73 23.33 1.76 1.25
CA THR A 73 23.93 0.82 0.31
C THR A 73 24.53 1.57 -0.87
N LEU A 74 25.85 1.53 -1.01
CA LEU A 74 26.59 2.14 -2.11
C LEU A 74 26.81 1.11 -3.22
N ASN A 75 26.28 1.36 -4.40
CA ASN A 75 26.53 0.55 -5.59
C ASN A 75 27.62 1.22 -6.42
N LEU A 76 28.78 0.59 -6.48
CA LEU A 76 29.92 1.05 -7.26
C LEU A 76 30.00 0.25 -8.55
N SER A 77 30.25 0.92 -9.67
CA SER A 77 30.44 0.28 -10.96
C SER A 77 31.47 1.03 -11.79
N ALA A 78 32.38 0.30 -12.42
CA ALA A 78 33.40 0.87 -13.28
C ALA A 78 33.93 -0.18 -14.27
N ASP A 79 34.04 0.19 -15.53
CA ASP A 79 34.63 -0.66 -16.57
C ASP A 79 36.15 -0.67 -16.43
N ASN A 80 36.76 -1.84 -16.61
CA ASN A 80 38.21 -2.09 -16.49
C ASN A 80 38.82 -1.74 -15.12
N ALA A 81 38.01 -1.59 -14.08
CA ALA A 81 38.48 -1.45 -12.71
C ALA A 81 38.59 -2.82 -12.01
N LYS A 82 39.62 -2.98 -11.18
CA LYS A 82 39.81 -4.15 -10.30
C LYS A 82 39.66 -3.82 -8.83
N ARG A 83 39.85 -2.55 -8.47
CA ARG A 83 39.75 -2.10 -7.09
C ARG A 83 38.96 -0.80 -7.01
N TYR A 84 38.35 -0.60 -5.85
CA TYR A 84 37.74 0.67 -5.47
C TYR A 84 38.27 1.09 -4.11
N LEU A 85 38.11 2.37 -3.80
CA LEU A 85 38.46 2.96 -2.52
C LEU A 85 37.37 3.95 -2.14
N LEU A 86 36.91 3.89 -0.91
CA LEU A 86 35.92 4.78 -0.31
C LEU A 86 36.53 5.50 0.89
N SER A 87 36.16 6.76 1.09
CA SER A 87 36.63 7.57 2.21
C SER A 87 35.59 8.60 2.64
N ARG A 88 35.66 8.98 3.92
CA ARG A 88 34.90 10.08 4.51
C ARG A 88 35.61 11.42 4.42
N ASP A 89 36.91 11.41 4.12
CA ASP A 89 37.74 12.59 4.03
C ASP A 89 38.54 12.61 2.72
N SER A 90 38.79 13.82 2.22
CA SER A 90 39.51 14.05 0.96
C SER A 90 41.02 13.73 1.06
N ALA A 91 41.57 13.56 2.27
CA ALA A 91 42.95 13.12 2.48
C ALA A 91 43.10 11.60 2.51
N LEU A 92 42.00 10.85 2.39
CA LEU A 92 41.96 9.37 2.35
C LEU A 92 42.58 8.72 3.59
N SER A 93 42.47 9.39 4.74
CA SER A 93 43.27 9.09 5.93
C SER A 93 43.01 7.70 6.55
N ALA A 94 41.84 7.12 6.29
CA ALA A 94 41.42 5.79 6.77
C ALA A 94 41.02 4.84 5.64
N ALA A 95 41.28 5.21 4.38
CA ALA A 95 40.79 4.46 3.24
C ALA A 95 41.75 3.35 2.81
N SER A 96 41.19 2.22 2.37
CA SER A 96 41.95 1.10 1.81
C SER A 96 41.34 0.66 0.48
N TRP A 97 42.20 0.16 -0.41
CA TRP A 97 41.75 -0.42 -1.67
C TRP A 97 41.08 -1.78 -1.44
N GLU A 98 39.88 -1.93 -1.95
CA GLU A 98 39.08 -3.16 -1.90
C GLU A 98 38.82 -3.70 -3.31
N LEU A 99 38.49 -4.98 -3.43
CA LEU A 99 38.33 -5.65 -4.73
C LEU A 99 36.96 -5.36 -5.35
N LEU A 100 36.98 -4.94 -6.62
CA LEU A 100 35.78 -4.84 -7.45
C LEU A 100 35.65 -6.15 -8.25
N THR A 101 34.60 -6.93 -8.00
CA THR A 101 34.37 -8.21 -8.67
C THR A 101 33.44 -7.99 -9.86
N ASP A 102 33.78 -8.50 -11.04
CA ASP A 102 32.94 -8.39 -12.25
C ASP A 102 32.51 -6.95 -12.62
N GLY A 103 33.33 -5.95 -12.26
CA GLY A 103 33.11 -4.54 -12.59
C GLY A 103 32.09 -3.80 -11.71
N SER A 104 31.50 -4.44 -10.68
CA SER A 104 30.58 -3.78 -9.76
C SER A 104 30.56 -4.38 -8.35
N VAL A 105 30.10 -3.63 -7.36
CA VAL A 105 29.90 -4.11 -5.97
C VAL A 105 28.85 -3.27 -5.25
N SER A 106 28.16 -3.88 -4.28
CA SER A 106 27.30 -3.19 -3.32
C SER A 106 27.93 -3.25 -1.94
N VAL A 107 28.06 -2.10 -1.27
CA VAL A 107 28.71 -1.97 0.03
C VAL A 107 27.78 -1.23 0.99
N ASP A 108 27.48 -1.84 2.13
CA ASP A 108 26.78 -1.16 3.21
C ASP A 108 27.75 -0.19 3.89
N TRP A 109 27.43 1.09 3.84
CA TRP A 109 28.27 2.15 4.36
C TRP A 109 27.57 2.93 5.46
N THR A 110 28.14 2.91 6.66
CA THR A 110 27.62 3.68 7.81
C THR A 110 28.25 5.07 7.83
N PHE A 111 27.47 6.09 8.15
CA PHE A 111 27.85 7.49 8.36
C PHE A 111 27.79 7.81 9.86
N ASP A 112 28.70 8.65 10.35
CA ASP A 112 28.68 9.11 11.76
C ASP A 112 27.70 10.28 11.98
N VAL A 113 26.74 10.43 11.07
CA VAL A 113 25.67 11.42 11.12
C VAL A 113 24.37 10.73 10.73
N ALA A 114 23.30 11.01 11.45
CA ALA A 114 22.00 10.38 11.23
C ALA A 114 21.10 11.11 10.22
N SER A 115 21.41 12.36 9.86
CA SER A 115 20.58 13.14 8.94
C SER A 115 21.35 14.25 8.23
N GLY A 116 20.73 14.83 7.21
CA GLY A 116 21.31 15.91 6.40
C GLY A 116 22.21 15.38 5.29
N THR A 117 23.13 16.20 4.80
CA THR A 117 23.99 15.83 3.67
C THR A 117 25.36 15.35 4.14
N ALA A 118 25.75 14.14 3.73
CA ALA A 118 27.10 13.62 3.92
C ALA A 118 27.85 13.61 2.57
N GLU A 119 29.15 13.89 2.59
CA GLU A 119 30.01 13.78 1.41
C GLU A 119 30.87 12.52 1.52
N ILE A 120 30.93 11.75 0.44
CA ILE A 120 31.88 10.63 0.30
C ILE A 120 32.88 10.92 -0.79
N PHE A 121 34.09 10.38 -0.62
CA PHE A 121 35.15 10.43 -1.61
C PHE A 121 35.46 9.04 -2.12
N TYR A 122 35.68 8.91 -3.43
CA TYR A 122 35.92 7.61 -4.04
C TYR A 122 36.91 7.65 -5.19
N MET A 123 37.57 6.51 -5.41
CA MET A 123 38.48 6.25 -6.53
C MET A 123 38.33 4.81 -7.00
N PHE A 124 38.65 4.57 -8.26
CA PHE A 124 38.78 3.24 -8.85
C PHE A 124 40.18 3.06 -9.37
N ASP A 125 40.65 1.82 -9.40
CA ASP A 125 41.97 1.48 -9.92
C ASP A 125 41.90 0.26 -10.85
N SER A 126 42.65 0.35 -11.94
CA SER A 126 42.71 -0.70 -12.94
C SER A 126 43.68 -1.80 -12.52
N VAL A 127 43.80 -2.80 -13.39
CA VAL A 127 44.70 -3.94 -13.21
C VAL A 127 46.19 -3.54 -13.29
N HIS A 128 46.48 -2.32 -13.73
CA HIS A 128 47.83 -1.78 -13.96
C HIS A 128 48.17 -0.60 -13.02
N ASP A 129 47.49 -0.51 -11.86
CA ASP A 129 47.69 0.54 -10.85
C ASP A 129 47.48 1.97 -11.41
N ASN A 130 46.56 2.10 -12.37
CA ASN A 130 46.15 3.38 -12.92
C ASN A 130 44.83 3.84 -12.28
N ALA A 131 44.97 4.58 -11.18
CA ALA A 131 43.84 5.07 -10.42
C ALA A 131 43.16 6.29 -11.08
N THR A 132 41.82 6.34 -11.00
CA THR A 132 41.05 7.52 -11.38
C THR A 132 41.40 8.70 -10.48
N ARG A 133 41.17 9.94 -10.93
CA ARG A 133 41.22 11.11 -10.05
C ARG A 133 40.21 10.94 -8.90
N LEU A 134 40.53 11.51 -7.74
CA LEU A 134 39.61 11.58 -6.61
C LEU A 134 38.31 12.26 -7.04
N LYS A 135 37.19 11.56 -6.83
CA LYS A 135 35.84 12.09 -7.03
C LYS A 135 35.15 12.20 -5.67
N SER A 136 34.13 13.05 -5.59
CA SER A 136 33.24 13.11 -4.44
C SER A 136 31.78 13.07 -4.86
N MET A 137 30.92 12.69 -3.92
CA MET A 137 29.47 12.67 -4.07
C MET A 137 28.82 13.10 -2.76
N ASN A 138 27.85 14.01 -2.87
CA ASN A 138 26.96 14.34 -1.77
C ASN A 138 25.81 13.34 -1.73
N ILE A 139 25.54 12.83 -0.54
CA ILE A 139 24.46 11.89 -0.24
C ILE A 139 23.52 12.60 0.72
N ASP A 140 22.28 12.74 0.31
CA ASP A 140 21.22 13.25 1.17
C ASP A 140 20.69 12.09 2.03
N LEU A 141 20.94 12.15 3.33
CA LEU A 141 20.51 11.15 4.31
C LEU A 141 19.07 11.40 4.80
N GLY A 142 18.41 12.45 4.29
CA GLY A 142 17.09 12.86 4.72
C GLY A 142 17.08 13.48 6.12
N ASP A 143 15.88 13.76 6.61
CA ASP A 143 15.65 14.29 7.96
C ASP A 143 15.31 13.16 8.94
N LEU A 144 15.54 13.38 10.24
CA LEU A 144 15.17 12.47 11.35
C LEU A 144 13.64 12.30 11.54
N GLU A 145 12.84 12.48 10.50
CA GLU A 145 11.37 12.45 10.58
C GLU A 145 10.82 11.01 10.68
N PHE A 146 11.65 9.97 10.45
CA PHE A 146 11.21 8.58 10.40
C PHE A 146 11.32 7.79 11.71
N CYS A 147 11.78 8.40 12.80
CA CYS A 147 11.82 7.71 14.11
C CYS A 147 10.45 7.66 14.82
N ASN A 148 9.41 8.27 14.27
CA ASN A 148 8.07 8.31 14.85
C ASN A 148 7.09 7.28 14.26
N ASP A 149 7.53 6.43 13.33
CA ASP A 149 6.73 5.31 12.84
C ASP A 149 7.48 3.99 13.12
N ALA A 150 7.77 3.76 14.40
CA ALA A 150 7.34 2.48 14.91
C ALA A 150 5.81 2.54 14.89
N GLU A 151 5.21 2.24 13.74
CA GLU A 151 3.91 1.59 13.73
C GLU A 151 4.14 0.39 14.63
N VAL A 152 3.77 0.55 15.90
CA VAL A 152 3.65 -0.57 16.80
C VAL A 152 2.57 -1.37 16.13
N GLU A 153 2.97 -2.34 15.32
CA GLU A 153 2.17 -3.51 14.97
C GLU A 153 1.80 -4.11 16.32
N GLU A 154 0.76 -3.55 16.94
CA GLU A 154 0.17 -4.07 18.14
C GLU A 154 -0.24 -5.47 17.75
N THR A 155 0.56 -6.46 18.13
CA THR A 155 0.19 -7.85 17.95
C THR A 155 -1.21 -7.96 18.52
N PRO A 156 -2.24 -8.27 17.71
CA PRO A 156 -3.62 -8.12 18.15
C PRO A 156 -3.77 -8.97 19.40
N SER A 157 -3.94 -8.32 20.55
CA SER A 157 -4.05 -9.01 21.82
C SER A 157 -5.39 -9.74 21.77
N PHE A 158 -5.35 -11.04 21.55
CA PHE A 158 -6.57 -11.84 21.54
C PHE A 158 -7.12 -11.87 22.98
N VAL A 159 -8.30 -11.31 23.18
CA VAL A 159 -9.02 -11.44 24.44
C VAL A 159 -9.82 -12.74 24.37
N MET A 160 -9.64 -13.62 25.35
CA MET A 160 -10.45 -14.85 25.47
C MET A 160 -11.53 -14.67 26.55
N LYS A 161 -12.76 -15.02 26.22
CA LYS A 161 -13.91 -15.01 27.15
C LYS A 161 -14.66 -16.33 27.09
N LYS A 162 -15.46 -16.61 28.13
CA LYS A 162 -16.29 -17.82 28.15
C LYS A 162 -17.50 -17.65 27.25
N SER A 163 -17.71 -18.63 26.40
CA SER A 163 -18.90 -18.78 25.58
C SER A 163 -20.16 -18.94 26.43
N PRO A 164 -21.24 -18.22 26.14
CA PRO A 164 -22.54 -18.48 26.74
C PRO A 164 -23.19 -19.78 26.23
N TYR A 165 -22.73 -20.35 25.11
CA TYR A 165 -23.32 -21.55 24.52
C TYR A 165 -22.83 -22.84 25.21
N ASN A 166 -21.50 -23.02 25.32
CA ASN A 166 -20.90 -24.25 25.86
C ASN A 166 -20.03 -24.02 27.11
N GLY A 167 -19.74 -22.77 27.48
CA GLY A 167 -18.88 -22.42 28.63
C GLY A 167 -17.37 -22.53 28.38
N GLU A 168 -16.94 -22.89 27.17
CA GLU A 168 -15.54 -22.95 26.74
C GLU A 168 -14.97 -21.54 26.48
N PHE A 169 -13.65 -21.41 26.50
CA PHE A 169 -13.00 -20.13 26.17
C PHE A 169 -12.89 -19.97 24.66
N GLU A 170 -13.42 -18.88 24.14
CA GLU A 170 -13.37 -18.49 22.73
C GLU A 170 -12.69 -17.13 22.59
N ILE A 171 -12.13 -16.86 21.41
CA ILE A 171 -11.58 -15.55 21.08
C ILE A 171 -12.70 -14.53 20.91
N VAL A 172 -12.52 -13.33 21.46
CA VAL A 172 -13.38 -12.17 21.18
C VAL A 172 -12.96 -11.60 19.83
N THR A 173 -13.84 -11.76 18.85
CA THR A 173 -13.70 -11.18 17.51
C THR A 173 -13.95 -9.67 17.56
N PRO A 174 -13.10 -8.85 16.93
CA PRO A 174 -13.32 -7.40 16.88
C PRO A 174 -14.59 -7.08 16.09
N VAL A 175 -15.36 -6.12 16.57
CA VAL A 175 -16.59 -5.60 15.94
C VAL A 175 -16.54 -4.08 15.93
N GLU A 176 -17.18 -3.48 14.93
CA GLU A 176 -17.28 -2.03 14.76
C GLU A 176 -18.74 -1.59 14.81
N GLU A 177 -18.96 -0.31 15.12
CA GLU A 177 -20.30 0.29 15.10
C GLU A 177 -20.97 0.08 13.72
N ASP A 178 -22.30 -0.08 13.71
CA ASP A 178 -23.08 -0.46 12.54
C ASP A 178 -22.83 -1.88 11.97
N ASP A 179 -21.93 -2.69 12.57
CA ASP A 179 -21.77 -4.10 12.19
C ASP A 179 -23.09 -4.87 12.37
N LEU A 180 -23.45 -5.67 11.37
CA LEU A 180 -24.45 -6.73 11.50
C LEU A 180 -23.74 -8.00 11.96
N ILE A 181 -24.07 -8.49 13.16
CA ILE A 181 -23.41 -9.65 13.76
C ILE A 181 -24.38 -10.80 14.02
N VAL A 182 -23.86 -12.02 13.92
CA VAL A 182 -24.56 -13.26 14.26
C VAL A 182 -23.61 -14.21 14.99
N GLY A 183 -24.11 -14.94 16.00
CA GLY A 183 -23.31 -15.92 16.73
C GLY A 183 -23.12 -17.22 15.93
N GLU A 184 -22.08 -17.98 16.21
CA GLU A 184 -21.82 -19.27 15.55
C GLU A 184 -22.92 -20.30 15.82
N ASN A 185 -23.55 -20.25 17.01
CA ASN A 185 -24.59 -21.19 17.42
C ASN A 185 -25.97 -20.53 17.60
N PHE A 186 -26.16 -19.28 17.14
CA PHE A 186 -27.41 -18.53 17.25
C PHE A 186 -27.81 -17.89 15.92
N ASP A 187 -29.07 -18.02 15.52
CA ASP A 187 -29.57 -17.48 14.24
C ASP A 187 -30.06 -16.01 14.31
N THR A 188 -30.04 -15.40 15.50
CA THR A 188 -30.51 -14.01 15.67
C THR A 188 -29.46 -13.04 15.15
N VAL A 189 -29.85 -12.19 14.21
CA VAL A 189 -29.02 -11.09 13.71
C VAL A 189 -29.16 -9.89 14.65
N TYR A 190 -28.04 -9.26 14.96
CA TYR A 190 -27.98 -8.05 15.76
C TYR A 190 -27.32 -6.91 14.98
N LEU A 191 -27.80 -5.69 15.20
CA LEU A 191 -27.07 -4.47 14.84
C LEU A 191 -26.26 -3.99 16.06
N LEU A 192 -24.99 -3.65 15.86
CA LEU A 192 -24.23 -2.90 16.86
C LEU A 192 -24.59 -1.41 16.76
N ASP A 193 -25.17 -0.86 17.81
CA ASP A 193 -25.69 0.52 17.88
C ASP A 193 -25.42 1.08 19.28
N ASP A 194 -24.67 2.18 19.37
CA ASP A 194 -24.19 2.83 20.59
C ASP A 194 -23.54 1.85 21.60
N GLY A 195 -22.73 0.91 21.08
CA GLY A 195 -22.02 -0.08 21.91
C GLY A 195 -22.91 -1.17 22.52
N VAL A 196 -24.17 -1.28 22.11
CA VAL A 196 -25.06 -2.39 22.48
C VAL A 196 -25.49 -3.17 21.24
N ARG A 197 -25.74 -4.48 21.39
CA ARG A 197 -26.29 -5.30 20.31
C ARG A 197 -27.80 -5.29 20.35
N ARG A 198 -28.44 -4.88 19.26
CA ARG A 198 -29.90 -4.75 19.14
C ARG A 198 -30.46 -5.85 18.23
N PRO A 199 -31.31 -6.75 18.73
CA PRO A 199 -31.79 -7.89 17.94
C PRO A 199 -32.83 -7.48 16.89
N PHE A 200 -32.77 -8.13 15.73
CA PHE A 200 -33.89 -8.20 14.80
C PHE A 200 -34.78 -9.38 15.16
N MET A 201 -35.99 -9.11 15.65
CA MET A 201 -36.90 -10.16 16.12
C MET A 201 -37.50 -11.01 14.99
N ASN A 202 -37.53 -10.48 13.76
CA ASN A 202 -38.00 -11.20 12.60
C ASN A 202 -37.42 -10.63 11.30
N GLU A 203 -37.51 -11.43 10.25
CA GLU A 203 -37.01 -11.12 8.91
C GLU A 203 -37.70 -9.89 8.28
N PRO A 204 -39.04 -9.68 8.37
CA PRO A 204 -39.67 -8.47 7.87
C PRO A 204 -39.08 -7.16 8.44
N ILE A 205 -38.76 -7.12 9.74
CA ILE A 205 -38.12 -5.95 10.36
C ILE A 205 -36.72 -5.75 9.80
N TYR A 206 -35.92 -6.81 9.72
CA TYR A 206 -34.58 -6.75 9.15
C TYR A 206 -34.58 -6.14 7.74
N TYR A 207 -35.50 -6.57 6.87
CA TYR A 207 -35.61 -6.04 5.51
C TYR A 207 -36.13 -4.60 5.40
N THR A 208 -36.57 -3.98 6.49
CA THR A 208 -36.81 -2.53 6.49
C THR A 208 -35.52 -1.72 6.61
N TRP A 209 -34.46 -2.32 7.14
CA TRP A 209 -33.17 -1.69 7.37
C TRP A 209 -32.15 -2.08 6.31
N TYR A 210 -32.11 -3.37 5.97
CA TYR A 210 -31.08 -4.00 5.16
C TYR A 210 -31.69 -4.83 4.03
N ASN A 211 -30.84 -5.29 3.12
CA ASN A 211 -31.26 -6.18 2.04
C ASN A 211 -30.62 -7.56 2.21
N PHE A 212 -30.96 -8.52 1.34
CA PHE A 212 -30.44 -9.88 1.40
C PHE A 212 -28.93 -10.01 1.10
N GLN A 213 -28.29 -8.95 0.59
CA GLN A 213 -26.85 -8.90 0.29
C GLN A 213 -26.03 -8.19 1.37
N SER A 214 -26.67 -7.72 2.44
CA SER A 214 -25.95 -7.09 3.55
C SER A 214 -25.01 -8.10 4.20
N ASP A 215 -23.78 -7.67 4.45
CA ASP A 215 -22.72 -8.51 4.99
C ASP A 215 -22.97 -8.73 6.49
N VAL A 216 -23.45 -9.93 6.84
CA VAL A 216 -23.66 -10.32 8.25
C VAL A 216 -22.43 -11.07 8.72
N LYS A 217 -21.70 -10.43 9.63
CA LYS A 217 -20.46 -10.93 10.21
C LYS A 217 -20.74 -12.01 11.25
N THR A 218 -20.22 -13.21 11.02
CA THR A 218 -20.23 -14.27 12.03
C THR A 218 -19.18 -13.97 13.10
N VAL A 219 -19.59 -13.95 14.37
CA VAL A 219 -18.74 -13.74 15.55
C VAL A 219 -18.86 -14.92 16.50
N THR A 220 -17.85 -15.13 17.34
CA THR A 220 -17.93 -16.16 18.39
C THR A 220 -19.05 -15.86 19.38
N ASP A 221 -19.58 -16.90 20.02
CA ASP A 221 -20.62 -16.72 21.03
C ASP A 221 -20.09 -15.95 22.25
N ALA A 222 -18.80 -16.06 22.56
CA ALA A 222 -18.14 -15.23 23.56
C ALA A 222 -18.14 -13.74 23.20
N THR A 223 -17.88 -13.36 21.95
CA THR A 223 -18.04 -11.95 21.50
C THR A 223 -19.47 -11.49 21.70
N LEU A 224 -20.43 -12.31 21.26
CA LEU A 224 -21.84 -11.99 21.38
C LEU A 224 -22.26 -11.81 22.86
N GLY A 225 -21.75 -12.64 23.75
CA GLY A 225 -21.97 -12.54 25.19
C GLY A 225 -21.30 -11.32 25.85
N ASP A 226 -20.25 -10.78 25.24
CA ASP A 226 -19.50 -9.63 25.77
C ASP A 226 -20.18 -8.28 25.52
N ILE A 227 -20.93 -8.20 24.42
CA ILE A 227 -21.65 -6.98 24.04
C ILE A 227 -23.00 -6.94 24.77
N PRO A 228 -23.30 -5.86 25.52
CA PRO A 228 -24.57 -5.73 26.23
C PRO A 228 -25.77 -5.78 25.27
N LEU A 229 -26.85 -6.44 25.71
CA LEU A 229 -28.08 -6.54 24.92
C LEU A 229 -28.89 -5.24 25.04
N GLY A 230 -29.13 -4.59 23.90
CA GLY A 230 -29.98 -3.41 23.78
C GLY A 230 -31.44 -3.75 23.48
N ALA A 231 -32.26 -2.72 23.32
CA ALA A 231 -33.65 -2.89 22.92
C ALA A 231 -33.75 -3.39 21.46
N PRO A 232 -34.75 -4.22 21.12
CA PRO A 232 -34.93 -4.72 19.76
C PRO A 232 -35.05 -3.62 18.71
N MET A 233 -34.60 -3.92 17.50
CA MET A 233 -34.81 -3.07 16.34
C MET A 233 -36.30 -3.02 15.99
N LEU A 234 -36.82 -1.81 15.76
CA LEU A 234 -38.16 -1.59 15.26
C LEU A 234 -38.13 -1.41 13.73
N PRO A 235 -39.24 -1.68 13.01
CA PRO A 235 -39.32 -1.41 11.59
C PRO A 235 -38.88 0.03 11.24
N LYS A 236 -38.01 0.17 10.24
CA LYS A 236 -37.48 1.47 9.81
C LYS A 236 -38.63 2.35 9.30
N PRO A 237 -38.80 3.59 9.81
CA PRO A 237 -39.93 4.48 9.50
C PRO A 237 -40.17 4.94 8.04
N ARG A 238 -39.52 4.35 7.02
CA ARG A 238 -39.47 4.82 5.61
C ARG A 238 -40.75 4.56 4.81
N GLY A 239 -41.88 5.13 5.24
CA GLY A 239 -43.19 4.88 4.65
C GLY A 239 -43.75 3.48 4.94
N LYS A 240 -43.17 2.79 5.93
CA LYS A 240 -43.64 1.49 6.40
C LYS A 240 -44.84 1.68 7.32
N MET A 241 -45.71 0.68 7.28
CA MET A 241 -46.89 0.58 8.12
C MET A 241 -46.78 -0.68 8.96
N VAL A 242 -47.38 -0.66 10.14
CA VAL A 242 -47.39 -1.80 11.05
C VAL A 242 -48.81 -2.13 11.48
N LYS A 243 -49.01 -3.41 11.77
CA LYS A 243 -50.20 -3.91 12.46
C LYS A 243 -49.82 -5.06 13.37
N VAL A 244 -50.64 -5.29 14.38
CA VAL A 244 -50.58 -6.51 15.19
C VAL A 244 -51.59 -7.50 14.65
N THR A 245 -51.28 -8.79 14.71
CA THR A 245 -52.15 -9.84 14.15
C THR A 245 -53.51 -9.94 14.87
N SER A 246 -53.57 -9.52 16.13
CA SER A 246 -54.78 -9.48 16.96
C SER A 246 -55.72 -8.30 16.68
N SER A 247 -55.29 -7.31 15.86
CA SER A 247 -56.10 -6.13 15.53
C SER A 247 -56.10 -5.85 14.03
N PRO A 248 -57.25 -5.49 13.43
CA PRO A 248 -57.29 -5.09 12.04
C PRO A 248 -56.73 -3.68 11.78
N THR A 249 -56.47 -2.88 12.84
CA THR A 249 -56.01 -1.50 12.68
C THR A 249 -54.56 -1.44 12.18
N VAL A 250 -54.36 -0.71 11.09
CA VAL A 250 -53.04 -0.43 10.51
C VAL A 250 -52.57 0.95 10.96
N TYR A 251 -51.28 1.05 11.27
CA TYR A 251 -50.65 2.28 11.72
C TYR A 251 -49.51 2.66 10.78
N PHE A 252 -49.43 3.94 10.43
CA PHE A 252 -48.27 4.50 9.74
C PHE A 252 -47.20 4.87 10.76
N ILE A 253 -45.94 4.54 10.46
CA ILE A 253 -44.81 4.89 11.32
C ILE A 253 -44.30 6.27 10.93
N LEU A 254 -44.39 7.22 11.85
CA LEU A 254 -43.88 8.58 11.68
C LEU A 254 -42.37 8.64 11.93
N GLU A 255 -41.64 9.40 11.10
CA GLU A 255 -40.23 9.70 11.31
C GLU A 255 -40.09 10.89 12.27
N ASN A 256 -40.19 10.66 13.58
CA ASN A 256 -40.14 11.73 14.59
C ASN A 256 -38.96 11.62 15.58
N GLY A 257 -37.95 10.78 15.26
CA GLY A 257 -36.83 10.47 16.16
C GLY A 257 -37.23 9.47 17.26
N GLY A 258 -36.25 8.72 17.79
CA GLY A 258 -36.50 7.66 18.77
C GLY A 258 -37.10 6.37 18.18
N ASP A 259 -37.89 5.64 18.97
CA ASP A 259 -38.51 4.34 18.62
C ASP A 259 -39.69 4.48 17.60
N GLY A 260 -40.00 5.70 17.15
CA GLY A 260 -41.05 5.99 16.18
C GLY A 260 -42.44 6.12 16.80
N GLN A 261 -43.30 6.92 16.15
CA GLN A 261 -44.68 7.16 16.60
C GLN A 261 -45.69 6.59 15.61
N LEU A 262 -46.78 6.02 16.12
CA LEU A 262 -47.82 5.40 15.31
C LEU A 262 -49.01 6.34 15.06
N LEU A 263 -49.33 6.52 13.79
CA LEU A 263 -50.54 7.21 13.32
C LEU A 263 -51.57 6.18 12.82
N PRO A 264 -52.73 6.00 13.49
CA PRO A 264 -53.76 5.07 13.03
C PRO A 264 -54.39 5.51 11.70
N LEU A 265 -54.52 4.56 10.78
CA LEU A 265 -55.19 4.76 9.50
C LEU A 265 -56.70 4.53 9.66
N LYS A 266 -57.51 5.46 9.15
CA LYS A 266 -58.97 5.45 9.30
C LYS A 266 -59.65 4.62 8.22
N ASP A 267 -59.17 4.77 7.00
CA ASP A 267 -59.69 4.17 5.78
C ASP A 267 -58.56 4.07 4.74
N GLU A 268 -58.88 3.44 3.61
CA GLU A 268 -57.96 3.25 2.50
C GLU A 268 -57.55 4.57 1.83
N GLU A 269 -58.45 5.56 1.77
CA GLU A 269 -58.14 6.87 1.18
C GLU A 269 -57.05 7.58 2.00
N HIS A 270 -57.15 7.53 3.33
CA HIS A 270 -56.12 8.04 4.22
C HIS A 270 -54.81 7.27 4.07
N ALA A 271 -54.86 5.94 3.95
CA ALA A 271 -53.69 5.09 3.75
C ALA A 271 -52.97 5.42 2.43
N GLN A 272 -53.70 5.59 1.34
CA GLN A 272 -53.15 5.98 0.04
C GLN A 272 -52.54 7.38 0.08
N LYS A 273 -53.13 8.30 0.86
CA LYS A 273 -52.62 9.66 1.01
C LYS A 273 -51.28 9.71 1.75
N VAL A 274 -51.09 8.88 2.78
CA VAL A 274 -49.85 8.89 3.59
C VAL A 274 -48.79 7.92 3.09
N GLY A 275 -49.19 6.74 2.62
CA GLY A 275 -48.29 5.66 2.18
C GLY A 275 -48.19 5.46 0.66
N GLY A 276 -48.94 6.23 -0.13
CA GLY A 276 -48.99 6.10 -1.58
C GLY A 276 -49.87 4.93 -2.06
N SER A 277 -49.89 4.72 -3.38
CA SER A 277 -50.76 3.70 -4.01
C SER A 277 -50.36 2.25 -3.67
N LEU A 278 -49.13 2.02 -3.23
CA LEU A 278 -48.60 0.71 -2.82
C LEU A 278 -48.57 0.54 -1.28
N TRP A 279 -49.44 1.25 -0.55
CA TRP A 279 -49.43 1.21 0.92
C TRP A 279 -49.63 -0.21 1.47
N MET A 280 -50.47 -1.02 0.81
CA MET A 280 -50.75 -2.40 1.22
C MET A 280 -49.49 -3.27 1.22
N ASP A 281 -48.58 -3.07 0.27
CA ASP A 281 -47.31 -3.80 0.17
C ASP A 281 -46.28 -3.37 1.23
N ASN A 282 -46.57 -2.28 1.94
CA ASN A 282 -45.71 -1.71 2.97
C ASN A 282 -46.21 -1.98 4.39
N VAL A 283 -47.27 -2.79 4.55
CA VAL A 283 -47.79 -3.21 5.85
C VAL A 283 -47.00 -4.42 6.36
N ILE A 284 -46.44 -4.28 7.55
CA ILE A 284 -45.65 -5.30 8.23
C ILE A 284 -46.40 -5.77 9.48
N ASP A 285 -46.59 -7.08 9.61
CA ASP A 285 -47.08 -7.67 10.85
C ASP A 285 -45.95 -7.66 11.90
N ILE A 286 -46.23 -7.13 13.08
CA ILE A 286 -45.30 -7.14 14.22
C ILE A 286 -45.94 -7.77 15.45
N ASP A 287 -45.09 -8.32 16.31
CA ASP A 287 -45.52 -8.87 17.60
C ASP A 287 -45.99 -7.76 18.55
N GLU A 288 -46.94 -8.10 19.43
CA GLU A 288 -47.51 -7.15 20.39
C GLU A 288 -46.45 -6.61 21.37
N THR A 289 -45.43 -7.41 21.69
CA THR A 289 -44.29 -7.00 22.53
C THR A 289 -43.41 -5.94 21.89
N LEU A 290 -43.40 -5.85 20.56
CA LEU A 290 -42.76 -4.76 19.82
C LEU A 290 -43.69 -3.57 19.66
N PHE A 291 -44.98 -3.83 19.45
CA PHE A 291 -45.99 -2.78 19.28
C PHE A 291 -46.05 -1.82 20.48
N VAL A 292 -45.90 -2.34 21.70
CA VAL A 292 -45.88 -1.51 22.93
C VAL A 292 -44.69 -0.57 23.04
N ARG A 293 -43.65 -0.74 22.22
CA ARG A 293 -42.47 0.15 22.22
C ARG A 293 -42.67 1.44 21.43
N PHE A 294 -43.67 1.49 20.56
CA PHE A 294 -43.95 2.71 19.81
C PHE A 294 -44.69 3.74 20.67
N GLU A 295 -44.38 5.01 20.41
CA GLU A 295 -45.17 6.11 20.94
C GLU A 295 -46.51 6.22 20.18
N ARG A 296 -47.55 6.70 20.87
CA ARG A 296 -48.85 6.99 20.23
C ARG A 296 -48.90 8.46 19.83
N ALA A 297 -49.36 8.74 18.62
CA ALA A 297 -49.70 10.09 18.15
C ALA A 297 -50.99 10.61 18.79
#